data_AF-A0A1V1TAK5-F1
#
_entry.id   AF-A0A1V1TAK5-F1
#
_cell.length_a   1.000
_cell.length_b   1.000
_cell.length_c   1.000
_cell.angle_alpha   90.00
_cell.angle_beta   90.00
_cell.angle_gamma   90.00
#
_symmetry.space_group_name_H-M   'P 1'
#
loop_
_entity.id
_entity.type
_entity.pdbx_description
1 polymer ?
#
loop_
_entity_poly.entity_id
_entity_poly.type
_entity_poly.pdbx_seq_one_letter_code
_entity_poly.pdbx_strand_id
1 'polypeptide(L)'
;MWEGCLKVAGTPTRTSPRAAPWWTDECKRAWQTWKHSEHPGLIRRGRERWSWTEERRDFLKVVRKSKREYWRKVLAEAKDGPELYRIIPWHKLGTTPKSPPLVVEGREIEDTLEKVEALEELILKRCNNDDDLNGDPLDGWSPEELTPGLEWNPTATQEEVEKHTIGVSSTTPGVDGTTVRLIT
;
A
#
# COMPACT_ATOMS: atom_id res chain seq x y z
N MET A 1 -12.91 35.57 18.44
CA MET A 1 -12.00 34.53 19.02
C MET A 1 -12.00 33.22 18.22
N TRP A 2 -12.52 33.17 16.98
CA TRP A 2 -12.51 31.95 16.14
C TRP A 2 -11.62 32.11 14.88
N GLU A 3 -11.33 33.35 14.46
CA GLU A 3 -10.43 33.63 13.33
C GLU A 3 -8.96 33.23 13.59
N GLY A 4 -8.53 33.20 14.86
CA GLY A 4 -7.19 32.75 15.24
C GLY A 4 -6.98 31.24 15.07
N CYS A 5 -8.01 30.43 15.35
CA CYS A 5 -7.93 28.97 15.27
C CYS A 5 -7.78 28.47 13.82
N LEU A 6 -8.38 29.17 12.85
CA LEU A 6 -8.25 28.88 11.42
C LEU A 6 -6.80 29.03 10.90
N LYS A 7 -6.00 29.94 11.48
CA LYS A 7 -4.59 30.12 11.11
C LYS A 7 -3.67 29.03 11.67
N VAL A 8 -4.08 28.35 12.74
CA VAL A 8 -3.27 27.37 13.47
C VAL A 8 -3.55 25.92 12.99
N ALA A 9 -4.76 25.65 12.51
CA ALA A 9 -5.21 24.32 12.08
C ALA A 9 -4.71 23.87 10.69
N GLY A 10 -4.05 24.75 9.93
CA GLY A 10 -3.55 24.43 8.61
C GLY A 10 -2.05 24.59 8.52
N THR A 11 -1.29 23.50 8.49
CA THR A 11 -0.06 23.54 7.69
C THR A 11 -0.52 23.90 6.28
N PRO A 12 -0.04 24.97 5.63
CA PRO A 12 -0.42 25.24 4.26
C PRO A 12 -0.17 23.96 3.49
N THR A 13 -1.24 23.37 2.96
CA THR A 13 -1.14 22.22 2.07
C THR A 13 -0.11 22.62 1.05
N ARG A 14 1.00 21.87 0.96
CA ARG A 14 2.02 22.15 -0.04
C ARG A 14 1.26 22.24 -1.36
N THR A 15 1.13 23.46 -1.88
CA THR A 15 0.73 23.77 -3.25
C THR A 15 1.85 23.35 -4.20
N SER A 16 2.48 22.20 -3.91
CA SER A 16 3.22 21.48 -4.92
C SER A 16 2.15 20.98 -5.89
N PRO A 17 2.17 21.42 -7.15
CA PRO A 17 1.39 20.74 -8.16
C PRO A 17 1.75 19.25 -8.09
N ARG A 18 0.70 18.44 -8.17
CA ARG A 18 0.64 16.98 -8.12
C ARG A 18 1.93 16.28 -8.56
N ALA A 19 2.26 15.16 -7.92
CA ALA A 19 3.42 14.28 -8.13
C ALA A 19 3.62 13.71 -9.58
N ALA A 20 2.99 14.31 -10.58
CA ALA A 20 3.08 13.98 -11.99
C ALA A 20 3.32 15.27 -12.81
N PRO A 21 4.56 15.77 -12.88
CA PRO A 21 4.91 16.95 -13.69
C PRO A 21 4.69 16.76 -15.21
N TRP A 22 4.48 15.52 -15.64
CA TRP A 22 4.08 15.13 -17.01
C TRP A 22 2.56 15.15 -17.24
N TRP A 23 1.75 15.49 -16.22
CA TRP A 23 0.29 15.55 -16.34
C TRP A 23 -0.16 16.86 -16.98
N THR A 24 -0.54 16.78 -18.26
CA THR A 24 -0.96 17.93 -19.07
C THR A 24 -2.48 18.12 -19.06
N ASP A 25 -2.96 19.28 -19.53
CA ASP A 25 -4.40 19.51 -19.74
C ASP A 25 -5.00 18.54 -20.77
N GLU A 26 -4.20 18.06 -21.73
CA GLU A 26 -4.58 17.01 -22.69
C GLU A 26 -4.87 15.68 -21.97
N CYS A 27 -4.01 15.29 -21.01
CA CYS A 27 -4.23 14.13 -20.16
C CYS A 27 -5.52 14.28 -19.33
N LYS A 28 -5.77 15.48 -18.80
CA LYS A 28 -6.98 15.78 -18.01
C LYS A 28 -8.25 15.64 -18.86
N ARG A 29 -8.25 16.18 -20.08
CA ARG A 29 -9.39 16.05 -21.01
C ARG A 29 -9.64 14.60 -21.41
N ALA A 30 -8.60 13.86 -21.77
CA ALA A 30 -8.71 12.46 -22.15
C ALA A 30 -9.16 11.56 -20.98
N TRP A 31 -8.77 11.91 -19.75
CA TRP A 31 -9.26 11.23 -18.55
C TRP A 31 -10.75 11.51 -18.31
N GLN A 32 -11.19 12.76 -18.49
CA GLN A 32 -12.61 13.12 -18.38
C GLN A 32 -13.44 12.37 -19.44
N THR A 33 -13.00 12.32 -20.69
CA THR A 33 -13.74 11.59 -21.75
C THR A 33 -13.85 10.10 -21.44
N TRP A 34 -12.76 9.47 -21.01
CA TRP A 34 -12.80 8.07 -20.56
C TRP A 34 -13.76 7.90 -19.37
N LYS A 35 -13.69 8.78 -18.36
CA LYS A 35 -14.57 8.70 -17.18
C LYS A 35 -16.05 8.94 -17.49
N HIS A 36 -16.37 9.79 -18.46
CA HIS A 36 -17.75 10.00 -18.90
C HIS A 36 -18.26 8.85 -19.79
N SER A 37 -17.38 8.14 -20.50
CA SER A 37 -17.71 6.91 -21.24
C SER A 37 -17.84 5.65 -20.37
N GLU A 38 -17.28 5.68 -19.15
CA GLU A 38 -17.32 4.56 -18.21
C GLU A 38 -18.75 4.40 -17.67
N HIS A 39 -19.54 3.50 -18.27
CA HIS A 39 -20.93 3.26 -17.88
C HIS A 39 -21.04 2.77 -16.43
N PRO A 40 -21.79 3.48 -15.53
CA PRO A 40 -21.96 3.07 -14.12
C PRO A 40 -22.60 1.68 -13.93
N GLY A 41 -23.27 1.16 -14.97
CA GLY A 41 -23.97 -0.13 -14.94
C GLY A 41 -23.07 -1.37 -15.08
N LEU A 42 -21.81 -1.22 -15.53
CA LEU A 42 -20.88 -2.33 -15.71
C LEU A 42 -20.15 -2.73 -14.42
N ILE A 43 -19.97 -1.79 -13.48
CA ILE A 43 -19.32 -2.03 -12.18
C ILE A 43 -20.23 -2.84 -11.25
N ARG A 44 -21.56 -2.67 -11.36
CA ARG A 44 -22.55 -3.26 -10.44
C ARG A 44 -22.79 -4.77 -10.62
N ARG A 45 -22.26 -5.38 -11.67
CA ARG A 45 -22.64 -6.74 -12.10
C ARG A 45 -21.51 -7.77 -12.03
N GLY A 46 -20.50 -7.54 -11.18
CA GLY A 46 -19.45 -8.52 -10.85
C GLY A 46 -18.62 -9.03 -12.04
N ARG A 47 -18.83 -8.50 -13.25
CA ARG A 47 -18.04 -8.83 -14.42
C ARG A 47 -16.88 -7.85 -14.48
N GLU A 48 -15.77 -8.25 -13.88
CA GLU A 48 -14.43 -7.80 -14.28
C GLU A 48 -14.12 -8.27 -15.71
N ARG A 49 -14.89 -7.80 -16.68
CA ARG A 49 -14.32 -7.68 -18.01
C ARG A 49 -13.51 -6.42 -17.92
N TRP A 50 -12.19 -6.57 -17.80
CA TRP A 50 -11.17 -5.56 -18.12
C TRP A 50 -11.45 -4.99 -19.51
N SER A 51 -12.53 -4.22 -19.65
CA SER A 51 -12.97 -3.73 -20.93
C SER A 51 -11.98 -2.67 -21.30
N TRP A 52 -11.06 -3.10 -22.17
CA TRP A 52 -10.10 -2.27 -22.84
C TRP A 52 -10.88 -1.44 -23.86
N THR A 53 -11.73 -0.54 -23.34
CA THR A 53 -12.57 0.32 -24.17
C THR A 53 -11.65 1.23 -25.01
N GLU A 54 -12.11 1.60 -26.19
CA GLU A 54 -11.31 2.43 -27.10
C GLU A 54 -10.95 3.76 -26.43
N GLU A 55 -11.84 4.31 -25.61
CA GLU A 55 -11.63 5.54 -24.84
C GLU A 55 -10.55 5.36 -23.76
N ARG A 56 -10.50 4.20 -23.10
CA ARG A 56 -9.41 3.88 -22.17
C ARG A 56 -8.08 3.75 -22.91
N ARG A 57 -8.08 3.14 -24.11
CA ARG A 57 -6.86 3.06 -24.95
C ARG A 57 -6.38 4.45 -25.31
N ASP A 58 -7.28 5.32 -25.72
CA ASP A 58 -6.96 6.67 -26.17
C ASP A 58 -6.49 7.55 -25.02
N PHE A 59 -7.14 7.48 -23.86
CA PHE A 59 -6.62 8.08 -22.63
C PHE A 59 -5.19 7.63 -22.33
N LEU A 60 -4.93 6.31 -22.33
CA LEU A 60 -3.60 5.80 -22.04
C LEU A 60 -2.58 6.13 -23.14
N LYS A 61 -2.99 6.28 -24.41
CA LYS A 61 -2.11 6.75 -25.50
C LYS A 61 -1.65 8.19 -25.23
N VAL A 62 -2.58 9.08 -24.87
CA VAL A 62 -2.30 10.49 -24.52
C VAL A 62 -1.35 10.56 -23.33
N VAL A 63 -1.65 9.84 -22.24
CA VAL A 63 -0.78 9.80 -21.04
C VAL A 63 0.63 9.31 -21.38
N ARG A 64 0.76 8.22 -22.16
CA ARG A 64 2.07 7.70 -22.58
C ARG A 64 2.82 8.69 -23.46
N LYS A 65 2.12 9.45 -24.33
CA LYS A 65 2.71 10.50 -25.16
C LYS A 65 3.26 11.63 -24.28
N SER A 66 2.43 12.22 -23.42
CA SER A 66 2.85 13.33 -22.54
C SER A 66 3.98 12.93 -21.59
N LYS A 67 3.93 11.71 -21.03
CA LYS A 67 5.01 11.17 -20.20
C LYS A 67 6.32 11.04 -20.99
N ARG A 68 6.28 10.51 -22.22
CA ARG A 68 7.48 10.39 -23.08
C ARG A 68 8.06 11.76 -23.44
N GLU A 69 7.22 12.72 -23.78
CA GLU A 69 7.66 14.08 -24.13
C GLU A 69 8.30 14.79 -22.94
N TYR A 70 7.69 14.69 -21.76
CA TYR A 70 8.26 15.22 -20.52
C TYR A 70 9.64 14.62 -20.24
N TRP A 71 9.77 13.29 -20.23
CA TRP A 71 11.07 12.65 -19.94
C TRP A 71 12.11 12.91 -21.03
N ARG A 72 11.71 13.05 -22.30
CA ARG A 72 12.62 13.47 -23.37
C ARG A 72 13.17 14.87 -23.13
N LYS A 73 12.32 15.80 -22.69
CA LYS A 73 12.73 17.16 -22.34
C LYS A 73 13.66 17.17 -21.12
N VAL A 74 13.29 16.46 -20.06
CA VAL A 74 14.11 16.32 -18.85
C VAL A 74 15.49 15.74 -19.16
N LEU A 75 15.57 14.73 -20.04
CA LEU A 75 16.83 14.15 -20.47
C LEU A 75 17.67 15.11 -21.33
N ALA A 76 17.03 15.91 -22.19
CA ALA A 76 17.71 16.89 -23.03
C ALA A 76 18.22 18.11 -22.24
N GLU A 77 17.59 18.43 -21.11
CA GLU A 77 17.97 19.55 -20.24
C GLU A 77 19.11 19.19 -19.27
N ALA A 78 19.35 17.89 -19.03
CA ALA A 78 20.42 17.42 -18.15
C ALA A 78 21.79 17.67 -18.77
N LYS A 79 22.63 18.47 -18.11
CA LYS A 79 23.96 18.84 -18.63
C LYS A 79 25.08 18.13 -17.88
N ASP A 80 24.88 17.85 -16.60
CA ASP A 80 25.91 17.31 -15.72
C ASP A 80 25.58 15.89 -15.24
N GLY A 81 26.61 15.10 -14.93
CA GLY A 81 26.48 13.75 -14.38
C GLY A 81 25.55 13.64 -13.17
N PRO A 82 25.63 14.54 -12.15
CA PRO A 82 24.72 14.52 -11.01
C PRO A 82 23.24 14.73 -11.35
N GLU A 83 22.92 15.53 -12.38
CA GLU A 83 21.55 15.72 -12.86
C GLU A 83 21.05 14.45 -13.54
N LEU A 84 21.91 13.81 -14.33
CA LEU A 84 21.62 12.52 -14.95
C LEU A 84 21.33 11.43 -13.90
N TYR A 85 22.09 11.38 -12.80
CA TYR A 85 21.84 10.45 -11.68
C TYR A 85 20.51 10.70 -10.95
N ARG A 86 19.96 11.92 -10.99
CA ARG A 86 18.61 12.21 -10.48
C ARG A 86 17.50 11.70 -11.42
N ILE A 87 17.78 11.69 -12.72
CA ILE A 87 16.82 11.33 -13.78
C ILE A 87 16.78 9.82 -14.03
N ILE A 88 17.89 9.12 -13.82
CA ILE A 88 17.98 7.67 -13.88
C ILE A 88 17.69 7.14 -12.48
N PRO A 89 16.42 6.87 -12.09
CA PRO A 89 16.19 6.00 -10.95
C PRO A 89 16.89 4.70 -11.29
N TRP A 90 17.81 4.25 -10.42
CA TRP A 90 18.59 3.01 -10.52
C TRP A 90 17.86 2.02 -11.43
N HIS A 91 18.20 2.06 -12.72
CA HIS A 91 17.64 1.11 -13.66
C HIS A 91 18.07 -0.22 -13.04
N LYS A 92 17.10 -1.08 -12.72
CA LYS A 92 17.38 -2.46 -12.34
C LYS A 92 18.06 -3.10 -13.56
N LEU A 93 19.34 -2.81 -13.74
CA LEU A 93 20.22 -3.36 -14.76
C LEU A 93 20.61 -4.80 -14.40
N GLY A 94 20.29 -5.24 -13.18
CA GLY A 94 20.25 -6.65 -12.87
C GLY A 94 19.04 -7.30 -13.51
N THR A 95 19.24 -8.48 -14.09
CA THR A 95 18.19 -9.50 -14.11
C THR A 95 17.50 -9.48 -12.75
N THR A 96 16.17 -9.41 -12.72
CA THR A 96 15.42 -9.61 -11.47
C THR A 96 16.06 -10.77 -10.74
N PRO A 97 16.57 -10.59 -9.50
CA PRO A 97 17.30 -11.65 -8.83
C PRO A 97 16.38 -12.87 -8.82
N LYS A 98 16.76 -13.90 -9.57
CA LYS A 98 16.00 -15.15 -9.56
C LYS A 98 16.10 -15.69 -8.15
N SER A 99 14.97 -16.11 -7.60
CA SER A 99 14.97 -16.82 -6.34
C SER A 99 15.91 -18.04 -6.46
N PRO A 100 16.78 -18.30 -5.48
CA PRO A 100 17.68 -19.44 -5.52
C PRO A 100 16.90 -20.76 -5.71
N PRO A 101 17.51 -21.81 -6.27
CA PRO A 101 16.86 -23.11 -6.42
C PRO A 101 16.36 -23.63 -5.07
N LEU A 102 15.18 -24.26 -5.06
CA LEU A 102 14.70 -24.99 -3.88
C LEU A 102 15.31 -26.38 -3.89
N VAL A 103 15.87 -26.81 -2.75
CA VAL A 103 16.39 -28.18 -2.59
C VAL A 103 15.37 -28.98 -1.79
N VAL A 104 14.73 -29.94 -2.43
CA VAL A 104 13.78 -30.87 -1.82
C VAL A 104 14.33 -32.27 -2.02
N GLU A 105 14.63 -32.98 -0.93
CA GLU A 105 15.14 -34.37 -0.96
C GLU A 105 16.36 -34.58 -1.89
N GLY A 106 17.20 -33.56 -2.03
CA GLY A 106 18.39 -33.58 -2.89
C GLY A 106 18.13 -33.23 -4.36
N ARG A 107 16.90 -32.93 -4.77
CA ARG A 107 16.56 -32.39 -6.08
C ARG A 107 16.56 -30.86 -6.04
N GLU A 108 17.29 -30.25 -6.97
CA GLU A 108 17.27 -28.80 -7.19
C GLU A 108 16.11 -28.42 -8.12
N ILE A 109 15.23 -27.54 -7.66
CA ILE A 109 14.06 -27.04 -8.38
C ILE A 109 14.26 -25.56 -8.66
N GLU A 110 14.45 -25.20 -9.93
CA GLU A 110 14.61 -23.81 -10.37
C GLU A 110 13.30 -23.18 -10.85
N ASP A 111 12.41 -23.97 -11.47
CA ASP A 111 11.19 -23.48 -12.09
C ASP A 111 10.19 -22.96 -11.06
N THR A 112 9.49 -21.87 -11.38
CA THR A 112 8.61 -21.19 -10.41
C THR A 112 7.35 -22.00 -10.13
N LEU A 113 6.81 -22.72 -11.11
CA LEU A 113 5.62 -23.54 -10.91
C LEU A 113 5.98 -24.78 -10.09
N GLU A 114 7.07 -25.46 -10.45
CA GLU A 114 7.56 -26.63 -9.69
C GLU A 114 7.89 -26.27 -8.23
N LYS A 115 8.43 -25.07 -7.97
CA LYS A 115 8.65 -24.59 -6.59
C LYS A 115 7.37 -24.46 -5.79
N VAL A 116 6.30 -23.96 -6.42
CA VAL A 116 5.00 -23.80 -5.77
C VAL A 116 4.40 -25.16 -5.46
N GLU A 117 4.41 -26.08 -6.43
CA GLU A 117 3.91 -27.45 -6.25
C GLU A 117 4.66 -28.19 -5.14
N ALA A 118 6.00 -28.10 -5.13
CA ALA A 118 6.81 -28.73 -4.09
C ALA A 118 6.54 -28.15 -2.70
N LEU A 119 6.39 -26.83 -2.56
CA LEU A 119 6.04 -26.21 -1.28
C LEU A 119 4.62 -26.55 -0.84
N GLU A 120 3.68 -26.63 -1.78
CA GLU A 120 2.30 -27.04 -1.49
C GLU A 120 2.26 -28.48 -0.97
N GLU A 121 2.97 -29.41 -1.60
CA GLU A 121 3.04 -30.79 -1.15
C GLU A 121 3.72 -30.94 0.21
N LEU A 122 4.85 -30.25 0.43
CA LEU A 122 5.62 -30.40 1.66
C LEU A 122 5.06 -29.67 2.88
N ILE A 123 4.42 -28.52 2.67
CA ILE A 123 3.97 -27.64 3.77
C ILE A 123 2.46 -27.72 3.92
N LEU A 124 1.72 -27.48 2.84
CA LEU A 124 0.26 -27.37 2.92
C LEU A 124 -0.42 -28.74 3.03
N LYS A 125 0.03 -29.73 2.24
CA LYS A 125 -0.55 -31.09 2.28
C LYS A 125 -0.01 -31.94 3.42
N ARG A 126 1.09 -31.54 4.06
CA ARG A 126 1.62 -32.18 5.27
C ARG A 126 0.76 -31.90 6.50
N CYS A 127 0.09 -30.75 6.57
CA CYS A 127 -0.94 -30.46 7.57
C CYS A 127 -2.18 -31.36 7.36
N ASN A 128 -1.99 -32.66 7.56
CA ASN A 128 -3.02 -33.67 7.60
C ASN A 128 -3.38 -33.96 9.07
N ASN A 129 -4.37 -34.82 9.29
CA ASN A 129 -4.80 -35.19 10.64
C ASN A 129 -3.68 -35.89 11.47
N ASP A 130 -2.55 -36.28 10.87
CA ASP A 130 -1.41 -36.84 11.60
C ASP A 130 -0.55 -35.73 12.26
N ASP A 131 -0.59 -34.50 11.72
CA ASP A 131 0.03 -33.31 12.31
C ASP A 131 -0.89 -32.67 13.39
N ASP A 132 -2.13 -33.13 13.53
CA ASP A 132 -3.03 -32.70 14.61
C ASP A 132 -2.57 -33.24 15.97
N LEU A 133 -2.83 -32.47 17.03
CA LEU A 133 -2.57 -32.92 18.39
C LEU A 133 -3.46 -34.12 18.73
N ASN A 134 -2.85 -35.17 19.30
CA ASN A 134 -3.58 -36.34 19.77
C ASN A 134 -4.41 -35.97 21.01
N GLY A 135 -5.67 -35.62 20.79
CA GLY A 135 -6.61 -35.22 21.85
C GLY A 135 -6.61 -33.71 22.10
N ASP A 136 -7.46 -33.28 23.03
CA ASP A 136 -7.53 -31.88 23.42
C ASP A 136 -6.29 -31.54 24.28
N PRO A 137 -5.40 -30.62 23.85
CA PRO A 137 -4.24 -30.21 24.65
C PRO A 137 -4.61 -29.55 25.98
N LEU A 138 -5.89 -29.18 26.13
CA LEU A 138 -6.45 -28.60 27.34
C LEU A 138 -7.18 -29.63 28.21
N ASP A 139 -7.20 -30.92 27.82
CA ASP A 139 -7.78 -31.98 28.65
C ASP A 139 -6.99 -32.11 29.96
N GLY A 140 -7.68 -31.94 31.08
CA GLY A 140 -7.07 -31.90 32.42
C GLY A 140 -6.70 -30.51 32.94
N TRP A 141 -6.88 -29.44 32.16
CA TRP A 141 -6.77 -28.08 32.66
C TRP A 141 -7.93 -27.76 33.61
N SER A 142 -7.64 -27.07 34.71
CA SER A 142 -8.70 -26.61 35.60
C SER A 142 -9.55 -25.51 34.93
N PRO A 143 -10.82 -25.31 35.33
CA PRO A 143 -11.61 -24.18 34.85
C PRO A 143 -10.94 -22.81 35.06
N GLU A 144 -10.09 -22.67 36.09
CA GLU A 144 -9.32 -21.44 36.34
C GLU A 144 -8.14 -21.26 35.36
N GLU A 145 -7.59 -22.36 34.82
CA GLU A 145 -6.49 -22.34 33.85
C GLU A 145 -6.99 -22.15 32.41
N LEU A 146 -8.19 -22.66 32.09
CA LEU A 146 -8.86 -22.48 30.80
C LEU A 146 -9.34 -21.04 30.60
N THR A 147 -9.79 -20.43 31.70
CA THR A 147 -10.17 -19.03 31.76
C THR A 147 -9.40 -18.38 32.90
N PRO A 148 -8.09 -18.15 32.73
CA PRO A 148 -7.37 -17.33 33.68
C PRO A 148 -8.11 -16.00 33.64
N GLY A 149 -8.75 -15.63 34.75
CA GLY A 149 -9.45 -14.38 34.88
C GLY A 149 -8.42 -13.29 34.63
N LEU A 150 -8.28 -12.88 33.36
CA LEU A 150 -7.33 -11.87 32.98
C LEU A 150 -7.72 -10.67 33.81
N GLU A 151 -6.82 -10.20 34.66
CA GLU A 151 -7.01 -9.01 35.47
C GLU A 151 -7.04 -7.80 34.54
N TRP A 152 -8.12 -7.70 33.78
CA TRP A 152 -8.43 -6.57 32.95
C TRP A 152 -8.82 -5.47 33.91
N ASN A 153 -7.92 -4.51 34.11
CA ASN A 153 -8.24 -3.31 34.84
C ASN A 153 -9.01 -2.36 33.90
N PRO A 154 -10.33 -2.15 34.10
CA PRO A 154 -11.10 -1.23 33.26
C PRO A 154 -10.86 0.24 33.65
N THR A 155 -10.11 0.49 34.73
CA THR A 155 -9.82 1.83 35.23
C THR A 155 -8.44 2.27 34.78
N ALA A 156 -8.39 3.41 34.11
CA ALA A 156 -7.15 4.10 33.78
C ALA A 156 -6.99 5.29 34.73
N THR A 157 -5.77 5.51 35.22
CA THR A 157 -5.48 6.70 36.04
C THR A 157 -5.48 7.96 35.17
N GLN A 158 -5.78 9.11 35.77
CA GLN A 158 -5.76 10.39 35.04
C GLN A 158 -4.38 10.64 34.39
N GLU A 159 -3.29 10.32 35.09
CA GLU A 159 -1.93 10.46 34.57
C GLU A 159 -1.67 9.58 33.34
N GLU A 160 -2.14 8.33 33.34
CA GLU A 160 -2.05 7.44 32.18
C GLU A 160 -2.88 7.96 31.00
N VAL A 161 -4.11 8.40 31.27
CA VAL A 161 -4.98 8.98 30.24
C VAL A 161 -4.31 10.20 29.63
N GLU A 162 -3.80 11.13 30.43
CA GLU A 162 -3.12 12.34 29.95
C GLU A 162 -1.86 12.01 29.13
N LYS A 163 -1.03 11.08 29.63
CA LYS A 163 0.19 10.64 28.92
C LYS A 163 -0.11 10.06 27.54
N HIS A 164 -1.18 9.26 27.42
CA HIS A 164 -1.51 8.54 26.19
C HIS A 164 -2.43 9.31 25.24
N THR A 165 -3.14 10.34 25.71
CA THR A 165 -4.03 11.16 24.86
C THR A 165 -3.41 12.50 24.47
N ILE A 166 -2.80 13.21 25.41
CA ILE A 166 -2.29 14.59 25.23
C ILE A 166 -0.75 14.62 25.25
N GLY A 167 -0.11 13.70 25.98
CA GLY A 167 1.34 13.57 26.08
C GLY A 167 2.03 12.94 24.86
N VAL A 168 1.28 12.62 23.80
CA VAL A 168 1.81 12.03 22.58
C VAL A 168 2.60 13.08 21.80
N SER A 169 3.90 12.85 21.61
CA SER A 169 4.80 13.74 20.85
C SER A 169 4.54 13.74 19.34
N SER A 170 3.76 12.78 18.85
CA SER A 170 3.29 12.72 17.47
C SER A 170 2.21 13.76 17.24
N THR A 171 2.57 14.83 16.53
CA THR A 171 1.71 15.98 16.21
C THR A 171 0.98 15.83 14.87
N THR A 172 0.99 14.63 14.30
CA THR A 172 0.31 14.36 13.03
C THR A 172 -1.20 14.35 13.24
N PRO A 173 -1.97 15.23 12.57
CA PRO A 173 -3.42 15.24 12.69
C PRO A 173 -4.02 13.88 12.28
N GLY A 174 -5.08 13.49 12.96
CA GLY A 174 -5.92 12.37 12.55
C GLY A 174 -6.59 12.62 11.20
N VAL A 175 -7.32 11.62 10.70
CA VAL A 175 -8.09 11.71 9.43
C VAL A 175 -9.14 12.83 9.48
N ASP A 176 -9.63 13.14 10.67
CA ASP A 176 -10.55 14.23 11.01
C ASP A 176 -9.87 15.61 11.12
N GLY A 177 -8.55 15.69 10.98
CA GLY A 177 -7.80 16.95 11.02
C GLY A 177 -7.67 17.57 12.42
N THR A 178 -8.14 16.88 13.46
CA THR A 178 -8.01 17.36 14.83
C THR A 178 -6.54 17.25 15.27
N THR A 179 -6.06 18.30 15.95
CA THR A 179 -4.70 18.35 16.50
C THR A 179 -4.78 18.66 17.99
N VAL A 180 -3.75 18.26 18.76
CA VAL A 180 -3.66 18.51 20.21
C VAL A 180 -3.88 20.00 20.56
N ARG A 181 -3.49 20.91 19.67
CA ARG A 181 -3.70 22.36 19.80
C ARG A 181 -5.16 22.82 19.87
N LEU A 182 -6.12 21.97 19.52
CA LEU A 182 -7.55 22.27 19.61
C LEU A 182 -8.16 21.83 20.95
N ILE A 183 -7.44 21.01 21.72
CA ILE A 183 -7.90 20.42 22.99
C ILE A 183 -7.39 21.23 24.19
N THR A 184 -6.32 22.02 24.01
CA THR A 184 -5.75 22.93 25.03
C THR A 184 -6.32 24.34 24.90
#